data_AF-A0A935UPH5-F1
#
_entry.id   AF-A0A935UPH5-F1
#
_cell.length_a   1.000
_cell.length_b   1.000
_cell.length_c   1.000
_cell.angle_alpha   90.00
_cell.angle_beta   90.00
_cell.angle_gamma   90.00
#
_symmetry.space_group_name_H-M   'P 1'
#
loop_
_entity.id
_entity.type
_entity.pdbx_description
1 polymer ?
#
loop_
_entity_poly.entity_id
_entity_poly.type
_entity_poly.pdbx_seq_one_letter_code
_entity_poly.pdbx_strand_id
1 'polypeptide(L)'
;MNRRTVGSLAAAAVLLGLLAAGSAAAGTKDRLTEQNNKCRIVVGQIKSNADQCDRSMAAAIGQMLSTALANEDRFIVLASQDEVAELAGEIELAESGMVEAGRGAERGLMEGADVMVTGAVTSFEPEASGGGGLLGAAKSRLGGSVGVSSNTAECTLDLKLVDIRTRRVIKAFSVEGKSKSWSTDLTGHGWVEDVALGGALGSYSNQPMEKALRTVLAKAVERVAKDVPQEYYRYTGDGQYTQEYTAGGGVAAPTSGGVAQAAGGAGDDDDAPLQTAASGGRASGGRPAGQAAEDMALYTRCDFVPGDRTIFCDDLDREEVGEFPSRWNLVDGVFEVARKGETGWILCTDTGHLRPELPDAPFPERYTIEMDVFENGEPHRGHWFSIMLMEGDDVAIEFFFGDGIRTRVLVDGVEKASKELPHRAGKGRHTMRIMATSTTFKCYLDNERVGNIPKLEGVAPDGIKIRMDRYDDEDNPMLMSGFRFAAGGKTLRDQLAQDGRIVTHGILFDSGSAVIKAESYKTLADLGELLKADAGLRLSIEGHTDSEGADDANLVLSQQRAASVKDYLGSAFGVAADRLEVKGLGETRPLSANDTSEGRANNRRVELVKI
;
A
#
# COMPACT_ATOMS: atom_id res chain seq x y z
N MET A 1 53.64 -58.87 -32.06
CA MET A 1 52.95 -59.84 -31.17
C MET A 1 52.97 -59.29 -29.75
N ASN A 2 51.80 -59.14 -29.13
CA ASN A 2 51.56 -58.86 -27.69
C ASN A 2 52.11 -57.54 -27.12
N ARG A 3 51.53 -56.89 -26.10
CA ARG A 3 50.21 -56.77 -25.46
C ARG A 3 50.46 -55.75 -24.33
N ARG A 4 49.46 -54.92 -24.02
CA ARG A 4 49.22 -54.22 -22.72
C ARG A 4 49.98 -52.91 -22.41
N THR A 5 49.21 -51.80 -22.49
CA THR A 5 48.81 -50.88 -21.38
C THR A 5 49.83 -50.65 -20.24
N VAL A 6 50.16 -49.44 -19.79
CA VAL A 6 49.31 -48.38 -19.20
C VAL A 6 50.12 -47.07 -19.12
N GLY A 7 49.46 -45.93 -19.40
CA GLY A 7 49.55 -44.66 -18.65
C GLY A 7 50.78 -43.76 -18.77
N SER A 8 50.55 -42.52 -19.21
CA SER A 8 50.90 -41.29 -18.46
C SER A 8 50.95 -40.06 -19.37
N LEU A 9 50.04 -39.12 -19.10
CA LEU A 9 50.22 -37.66 -19.14
C LEU A 9 50.66 -36.95 -20.44
N ALA A 10 49.73 -36.08 -20.83
CA ALA A 10 49.93 -34.63 -20.99
C ALA A 10 50.08 -34.05 -22.40
N ALA A 11 49.46 -32.86 -22.46
CA ALA A 11 49.82 -31.70 -23.26
C ALA A 11 49.29 -31.62 -24.70
N ALA A 12 48.19 -30.86 -24.78
CA ALA A 12 48.09 -29.61 -25.52
C ALA A 12 48.11 -29.62 -27.06
N ALA A 13 47.13 -28.89 -27.59
CA ALA A 13 47.08 -28.20 -28.87
C ALA A 13 46.91 -29.05 -30.13
N VAL A 14 45.67 -29.09 -30.66
CA VAL A 14 45.44 -28.90 -32.10
C VAL A 14 44.18 -28.08 -32.33
N LEU A 15 44.41 -26.89 -32.87
CA LEU A 15 43.47 -26.03 -33.56
C LEU A 15 43.47 -26.43 -35.06
N LEU A 16 42.29 -26.39 -35.69
CA LEU A 16 42.01 -26.12 -37.10
C LEU A 16 42.28 -27.16 -38.22
N GLY A 17 41.27 -27.31 -39.09
CA GLY A 17 41.35 -27.97 -40.40
C GLY A 17 39.98 -28.44 -40.93
N LEU A 18 39.01 -27.55 -41.11
CA LEU A 18 38.55 -27.01 -42.41
C LEU A 18 37.73 -27.96 -43.33
N LEU A 19 36.47 -27.55 -43.51
CA LEU A 19 35.77 -27.28 -44.78
C LEU A 19 35.18 -28.43 -45.65
N ALA A 20 33.86 -28.26 -45.84
CA ALA A 20 33.11 -28.23 -47.10
C ALA A 20 32.41 -29.50 -47.59
N ALA A 21 31.07 -29.49 -47.49
CA ALA A 21 30.16 -29.45 -48.64
C ALA A 21 28.70 -29.23 -48.17
N GLY A 22 27.98 -28.24 -48.77
CA GLY A 22 26.51 -28.22 -48.72
C GLY A 22 25.81 -26.86 -48.54
N SER A 23 25.98 -25.95 -49.50
CA SER A 23 25.06 -24.85 -49.87
C SER A 23 23.58 -25.26 -49.89
N ALA A 24 22.54 -24.41 -49.83
CA ALA A 24 22.32 -23.00 -49.60
C ALA A 24 20.78 -22.83 -49.64
N ALA A 25 20.24 -21.84 -48.90
CA ALA A 25 19.01 -21.06 -49.17
C ALA A 25 18.15 -20.83 -47.91
N ALA A 26 18.53 -19.81 -47.12
CA ALA A 26 17.59 -18.89 -46.48
C ALA A 26 18.40 -17.65 -46.04
N GLY A 27 18.78 -16.82 -47.01
CA GLY A 27 19.27 -15.48 -46.72
C GLY A 27 18.13 -14.60 -46.21
N THR A 28 18.50 -13.58 -45.42
CA THR A 28 17.67 -12.46 -44.95
C THR A 28 16.74 -12.71 -43.75
N LYS A 29 17.33 -13.07 -42.61
CA LYS A 29 17.03 -12.42 -41.32
C LYS A 29 18.36 -12.20 -40.60
N ASP A 30 18.96 -11.09 -41.00
CA ASP A 30 20.26 -10.57 -40.60
C ASP A 30 20.31 -10.22 -39.11
N ARG A 31 21.44 -10.56 -38.48
CA ARG A 31 22.20 -9.73 -37.51
C ARG A 31 21.38 -8.90 -36.51
N LEU A 32 21.20 -9.39 -35.27
CA LEU A 32 21.06 -8.57 -34.03
C LEU A 32 21.09 -9.51 -32.79
N THR A 33 22.20 -10.20 -32.58
CA THR A 33 22.51 -10.96 -31.35
C THR A 33 23.89 -10.59 -30.81
N GLU A 34 24.26 -9.30 -30.90
CA GLU A 34 25.59 -8.82 -30.49
C GLU A 34 25.60 -7.61 -29.56
N GLN A 35 24.49 -7.33 -28.90
CA GLN A 35 24.51 -6.56 -27.66
C GLN A 35 23.51 -7.20 -26.72
N ASN A 36 23.99 -7.70 -25.57
CA ASN A 36 23.23 -8.39 -24.53
C ASN A 36 22.30 -7.39 -23.78
N ASN A 37 21.52 -6.64 -24.55
CA ASN A 37 20.78 -5.50 -24.06
C ASN A 37 19.47 -5.96 -23.42
N LYS A 38 19.21 -5.44 -22.23
CA LYS A 38 18.04 -5.67 -21.41
C LYS A 38 17.04 -4.53 -21.53
N CYS A 39 15.79 -4.82 -21.23
CA CYS A 39 14.72 -3.85 -21.10
C CYS A 39 14.46 -3.55 -19.62
N ARG A 40 14.44 -2.27 -19.22
CA ARG A 40 13.99 -1.87 -17.87
C ARG A 40 12.47 -1.92 -17.79
N ILE A 41 11.96 -2.77 -16.94
CA ILE A 41 10.53 -3.06 -16.83
C ILE A 41 10.10 -3.05 -15.36
N VAL A 42 8.83 -2.72 -15.12
CA VAL A 42 8.21 -2.83 -13.79
C VAL A 42 6.89 -3.58 -13.92
N VAL A 43 6.59 -4.43 -12.95
CA VAL A 43 5.25 -5.02 -12.82
C VAL A 43 4.42 -4.11 -11.93
N GLY A 44 3.42 -3.46 -12.54
CA GLY A 44 2.42 -2.67 -11.84
C GLY A 44 1.34 -3.56 -11.22
N GLN A 45 0.34 -2.94 -10.61
CA GLN A 45 -0.74 -3.68 -9.96
C GLN A 45 -1.44 -4.66 -10.93
N ILE A 46 -1.56 -5.91 -10.50
CA ILE A 46 -2.43 -6.92 -11.09
C ILE A 46 -3.72 -6.94 -10.28
N LYS A 47 -4.85 -6.67 -10.94
CA LYS A 47 -6.18 -6.62 -10.31
C LYS A 47 -6.83 -7.99 -10.28
N SER A 48 -7.81 -8.17 -9.40
CA SER A 48 -8.72 -9.31 -9.52
C SER A 48 -10.01 -8.91 -10.23
N ASN A 49 -10.34 -9.67 -11.28
CA ASN A 49 -11.64 -9.69 -11.95
C ASN A 49 -12.24 -11.12 -11.97
N ALA A 50 -11.69 -12.05 -11.18
CA ALA A 50 -12.12 -13.45 -11.16
C ALA A 50 -12.79 -13.79 -9.82
N ASP A 51 -13.87 -14.57 -9.84
CA ASP A 51 -14.72 -14.84 -8.67
C ASP A 51 -14.00 -15.50 -7.50
N GLN A 52 -13.00 -16.35 -7.76
CA GLN A 52 -12.20 -17.04 -6.72
C GLN A 52 -10.78 -16.46 -6.56
N CYS A 53 -10.54 -15.26 -7.10
CA CYS A 53 -9.30 -14.52 -6.88
C CYS A 53 -9.65 -13.26 -6.09
N ASP A 54 -9.04 -13.07 -4.93
CA ASP A 54 -9.15 -11.79 -4.21
C ASP A 54 -8.01 -10.83 -4.61
N ARG A 55 -7.99 -9.64 -4.01
CA ARG A 55 -6.98 -8.61 -4.28
C ARG A 55 -5.57 -9.07 -3.87
N SER A 56 -5.43 -9.75 -2.73
CA SER A 56 -4.16 -10.28 -2.24
C SER A 56 -3.61 -11.35 -3.18
N MET A 57 -4.46 -12.24 -3.67
CA MET A 57 -4.11 -13.28 -4.63
C MET A 57 -3.64 -12.68 -5.96
N ALA A 58 -4.35 -11.68 -6.47
CA ALA A 58 -3.94 -10.98 -7.68
C ALA A 58 -2.59 -10.26 -7.49
N ALA A 59 -2.38 -9.62 -6.34
CA ALA A 59 -1.10 -9.01 -5.99
C ALA A 59 0.03 -10.05 -5.91
N ALA A 60 -0.22 -11.19 -5.28
CA ALA A 60 0.72 -12.30 -5.20
C ALA A 60 1.10 -12.84 -6.59
N ILE A 61 0.13 -12.98 -7.50
CA ILE A 61 0.39 -13.36 -8.90
C ILE A 61 1.21 -12.28 -9.63
N GLY A 62 0.98 -11.01 -9.34
CA GLY A 62 1.82 -9.90 -9.83
C GLY A 62 3.26 -9.99 -9.35
N GLN A 63 3.47 -10.30 -8.07
CA GLN A 63 4.80 -10.53 -7.50
C GLN A 63 5.49 -11.73 -8.16
N MET A 64 4.77 -12.84 -8.34
CA MET A 64 5.28 -14.00 -9.07
C MET A 64 5.68 -13.66 -10.50
N LEU A 65 4.90 -12.82 -11.20
CA LEU A 65 5.24 -12.35 -12.53
C LEU A 65 6.49 -11.45 -12.52
N SER A 66 6.66 -10.61 -11.50
CA SER A 66 7.86 -9.80 -11.29
C SER A 66 9.09 -10.69 -11.14
N THR A 67 9.05 -11.67 -10.24
CA THR A 67 10.11 -12.67 -10.03
C THR A 67 10.41 -13.45 -11.32
N ALA A 68 9.36 -13.90 -12.01
CA ALA A 68 9.46 -14.66 -13.25
C ALA A 68 10.18 -13.84 -14.35
N LEU A 69 9.88 -12.54 -14.47
CA LEU A 69 10.57 -11.63 -15.39
C LEU A 69 12.02 -11.36 -14.95
N ALA A 70 12.28 -11.28 -13.64
CA ALA A 70 13.62 -11.01 -13.11
C ALA A 70 14.58 -12.19 -13.35
N ASN A 71 14.06 -13.41 -13.41
CA ASN A 71 14.82 -14.62 -13.74
C ASN A 71 15.17 -14.74 -15.24
N GLU A 72 14.61 -13.88 -16.09
CA GLU A 72 14.97 -13.81 -17.51
C GLU A 72 16.11 -12.82 -17.75
N ASP A 73 17.17 -13.24 -18.44
CA ASP A 73 18.35 -12.41 -18.74
C ASP A 73 18.07 -11.26 -19.73
N ARG A 74 16.80 -11.01 -20.04
CA ARG A 74 16.32 -10.00 -20.98
C ARG A 74 15.78 -8.75 -20.28
N PHE A 75 15.53 -8.81 -18.97
CA PHE A 75 14.92 -7.72 -18.23
C PHE A 75 15.78 -7.23 -17.08
N ILE A 76 15.69 -5.93 -16.82
CA ILE A 76 16.06 -5.33 -15.54
C ILE A 76 14.72 -4.98 -14.89
N VAL A 77 14.29 -5.82 -13.95
CA VAL A 77 13.01 -5.63 -13.26
C VAL A 77 13.24 -4.67 -12.11
N LEU A 78 12.56 -3.53 -12.16
CA LEU A 78 12.62 -2.52 -11.12
C LEU A 78 11.56 -2.79 -10.05
N ALA A 79 11.88 -2.39 -8.83
CA ALA A 79 10.96 -2.42 -7.69
C ALA A 79 9.62 -1.74 -8.05
N SER A 80 8.53 -2.34 -7.61
CA SER A 80 7.19 -1.79 -7.72
C SER A 80 7.06 -0.51 -6.88
N GLN A 81 5.99 0.26 -7.11
CA GLN A 81 5.77 1.49 -6.33
C GLN A 81 5.67 1.25 -4.83
N ASP A 82 5.14 0.10 -4.42
CA ASP A 82 4.98 -0.26 -3.01
C ASP A 82 6.36 -0.54 -2.38
N GLU A 83 7.25 -1.23 -3.10
CA GLU A 83 8.64 -1.49 -2.66
C GLU A 83 9.51 -0.22 -2.70
N VAL A 84 9.28 0.70 -3.64
CA VAL A 84 9.97 1.99 -3.70
C VAL A 84 9.66 2.86 -2.48
N ALA A 85 8.45 2.74 -1.91
CA ALA A 85 8.10 3.43 -0.66
C ALA A 85 8.92 2.91 0.52
N GLU A 86 9.23 1.61 0.57
CA GLU A 86 10.11 1.02 1.59
C GLU A 86 11.57 1.48 1.41
N LEU A 87 12.04 1.61 0.15
CA LEU A 87 13.39 2.10 -0.18
C LEU A 87 13.61 3.60 0.14
N ALA A 88 12.54 4.37 0.38
CA ALA A 88 12.68 5.77 0.79
C ALA A 88 13.38 5.90 2.15
N GLY A 89 13.15 4.95 3.06
CA GLY A 89 13.84 4.89 4.37
C GLY A 89 15.35 4.68 4.25
N GLU A 90 15.82 3.95 3.23
CA GLU A 90 17.25 3.72 2.97
C GLU A 90 17.99 4.99 2.52
N ILE A 91 17.29 5.89 1.81
CA ILE A 91 17.83 7.20 1.44
C ILE A 91 17.93 8.11 2.66
N GLU A 92 16.93 8.08 3.54
CA GLU A 92 16.96 8.85 4.79
C GLU A 92 18.06 8.33 5.73
N LEU A 93 18.26 7.01 5.79
CA LEU A 93 19.38 6.39 6.50
C LEU A 93 20.73 6.83 5.92
N ALA A 94 20.87 6.89 4.60
CA ALA A 94 22.06 7.44 3.94
C ALA A 94 22.32 8.92 4.30
N GLU A 95 21.25 9.72 4.37
CA GLU A 95 21.29 11.15 4.70
C GLU A 95 21.49 11.42 6.20
N SER A 96 21.23 10.44 7.06
CA SER A 96 21.33 10.56 8.53
C SER A 96 22.78 10.68 9.06
N GLY A 97 23.78 10.45 8.22
CA GLY A 97 25.19 10.39 8.63
C GLY A 97 25.58 9.12 9.39
N MET A 98 24.64 8.18 9.60
CA MET A 98 24.92 6.84 10.13
C MET A 98 25.59 5.92 9.10
N VAL A 99 25.45 6.24 7.82
CA VAL A 99 26.07 5.52 6.71
C VAL A 99 27.34 6.25 6.26
N GLU A 100 28.41 5.50 6.00
CA GLU A 100 29.64 6.06 5.44
C GLU A 100 29.34 6.86 4.17
N ALA A 101 29.97 8.03 4.03
CA ALA A 101 29.77 8.90 2.88
C ALA A 101 30.03 8.15 1.55
N GLY A 102 29.06 8.19 0.64
CA GLY A 102 29.12 7.51 -0.66
C GLY A 102 28.79 6.00 -0.61
N ARG A 103 28.33 5.47 0.53
CA ARG A 103 27.87 4.08 0.67
C ARG A 103 26.35 3.92 0.76
N GLY A 104 25.62 4.99 1.01
CA GLY A 104 24.16 4.97 1.12
C GLY A 104 23.44 5.26 -0.20
N ALA A 105 22.14 5.01 -0.25
CA ALA A 105 21.30 5.32 -1.41
C ALA A 105 21.21 6.86 -1.62
N GLU A 106 21.54 7.33 -2.81
CA GLU A 106 21.54 8.78 -3.11
C GLU A 106 20.29 9.20 -3.89
N ARG A 107 19.77 10.39 -3.56
CA ARG A 107 18.65 10.99 -4.31
C ARG A 107 19.04 11.21 -5.77
N GLY A 108 18.15 10.78 -6.67
CA GLY A 108 18.31 10.98 -8.12
C GLY A 108 19.03 9.85 -8.85
N LEU A 109 19.52 8.82 -8.14
CA LEU A 109 20.10 7.62 -8.76
C LEU A 109 19.08 6.53 -9.09
N MET A 110 17.83 6.65 -8.63
CA MET A 110 16.78 5.67 -8.92
C MET A 110 16.52 5.57 -10.44
N GLU A 111 16.52 4.34 -10.92
CA GLU A 111 16.23 4.05 -12.31
C GLU A 111 14.73 4.10 -12.60
N GLY A 112 14.36 4.63 -13.76
CA GLY A 112 12.99 4.60 -14.26
C GLY A 112 12.77 3.44 -15.22
N ALA A 113 11.65 2.73 -15.09
CA ALA A 113 11.24 1.72 -16.06
C ALA A 113 10.82 2.39 -17.37
N ASP A 114 11.06 1.70 -18.50
CA ASP A 114 10.54 2.15 -19.80
C ASP A 114 9.17 1.53 -20.11
N VAL A 115 8.97 0.29 -19.66
CA VAL A 115 7.75 -0.47 -19.87
C VAL A 115 7.15 -0.87 -18.53
N MET A 116 5.84 -0.73 -18.40
CA MET A 116 5.07 -1.29 -17.30
C MET A 116 4.24 -2.49 -17.80
N VAL A 117 4.32 -3.61 -17.08
CA VAL A 117 3.38 -4.74 -17.22
C VAL A 117 2.30 -4.58 -16.17
N THR A 118 1.03 -4.50 -16.58
CA THR A 118 -0.11 -4.42 -15.65
C THR A 118 -1.28 -5.20 -16.22
N GLY A 119 -2.26 -5.57 -15.41
CA GLY A 119 -3.35 -6.40 -15.89
C GLY A 119 -4.35 -6.80 -14.83
N ALA A 120 -5.09 -7.87 -15.13
CA ALA A 120 -6.00 -8.49 -14.19
C ALA A 120 -6.01 -10.01 -14.34
N VAL A 121 -6.25 -10.69 -13.22
CA VAL A 121 -6.68 -12.09 -13.20
C VAL A 121 -8.14 -12.13 -13.62
N THR A 122 -8.44 -12.77 -14.75
CA THR A 122 -9.79 -12.81 -15.35
C THR A 122 -10.47 -14.15 -15.22
N SER A 123 -9.71 -15.21 -14.93
CA SER A 123 -10.22 -16.50 -14.47
C SER A 123 -9.26 -17.07 -13.44
N PHE A 124 -9.81 -17.67 -12.39
CA PHE A 124 -9.07 -18.39 -11.36
C PHE A 124 -9.99 -19.49 -10.81
N GLU A 125 -9.77 -20.72 -11.26
CA GLU A 125 -10.57 -21.89 -10.93
C GLU A 125 -9.65 -22.99 -10.39
N PRO A 126 -9.47 -23.08 -9.06
CA PRO A 126 -8.61 -24.10 -8.42
C PRO A 126 -9.17 -25.52 -8.54
N GLU A 127 -10.49 -25.68 -8.77
CA GLU A 127 -11.18 -26.97 -8.95
C GLU A 127 -12.35 -26.85 -9.96
N ALA A 128 -12.05 -26.74 -11.25
CA ALA A 128 -13.08 -26.66 -12.28
C ALA A 128 -13.82 -28.01 -12.44
N SER A 129 -14.97 -28.18 -11.78
CA SER A 129 -15.92 -29.25 -12.11
C SER A 129 -16.66 -28.86 -13.39
N GLY A 130 -16.42 -29.56 -14.48
CA GLY A 130 -17.02 -29.24 -15.78
C GLY A 130 -18.55 -29.09 -15.70
N GLY A 131 -19.03 -27.88 -15.95
CA GLY A 131 -20.46 -27.57 -16.00
C GLY A 131 -21.16 -28.34 -17.12
N GLY A 132 -22.09 -29.21 -16.75
CA GLY A 132 -23.03 -29.87 -17.65
C GLY A 132 -24.46 -29.52 -17.30
N GLY A 133 -24.97 -28.40 -17.81
CA GLY A 133 -26.38 -28.03 -17.68
C GLY A 133 -27.32 -29.14 -18.21
N LEU A 134 -28.48 -29.29 -17.57
CA LEU A 134 -29.70 -30.08 -17.89
C LEU A 134 -29.58 -31.53 -18.42
N LEU A 135 -28.41 -32.01 -18.84
CA LEU A 135 -28.12 -33.33 -19.40
C LEU A 135 -27.38 -34.24 -18.41
N GLY A 136 -26.82 -33.70 -17.32
CA GLY A 136 -26.19 -34.48 -16.24
C GLY A 136 -27.18 -35.32 -15.43
N ALA A 137 -28.43 -34.88 -15.31
CA ALA A 137 -29.50 -35.65 -14.67
C ALA A 137 -29.90 -36.91 -15.48
N ALA A 138 -29.53 -36.99 -16.76
CA ALA A 138 -29.82 -38.14 -17.60
C ALA A 138 -28.79 -39.28 -17.45
N LYS A 139 -27.61 -39.02 -16.87
CA LYS A 139 -26.54 -40.03 -16.75
C LYS A 139 -26.53 -40.82 -15.44
N SER A 140 -27.35 -40.49 -14.44
CA SER A 140 -27.40 -41.27 -13.18
C SER A 140 -28.39 -42.44 -13.18
N ARG A 141 -29.06 -42.72 -14.31
CA ARG A 141 -30.10 -43.76 -14.41
C ARG A 141 -29.74 -45.03 -15.19
N LEU A 142 -28.52 -45.16 -15.73
CA LEU A 142 -28.05 -46.44 -16.25
C LEU A 142 -26.76 -46.84 -15.54
N GLY A 143 -26.84 -47.97 -14.83
CA GLY A 143 -25.81 -48.44 -13.92
C GLY A 143 -24.45 -48.71 -14.58
N GLY A 144 -23.42 -48.61 -13.74
CA GLY A 144 -22.09 -49.17 -14.00
C GLY A 144 -21.16 -48.30 -14.85
N SER A 145 -20.51 -47.33 -14.22
CA SER A 145 -19.09 -47.01 -14.46
C SER A 145 -18.63 -45.91 -13.50
N VAL A 146 -17.45 -46.12 -12.93
CA VAL A 146 -16.72 -45.20 -12.06
C VAL A 146 -16.61 -43.83 -12.74
N GLY A 147 -17.24 -42.81 -12.15
CA GLY A 147 -17.05 -41.43 -12.55
C GLY A 147 -15.67 -40.96 -12.09
N VAL A 148 -14.71 -40.90 -13.01
CA VAL A 148 -13.45 -40.20 -12.79
C VAL A 148 -13.74 -38.70 -12.82
N SER A 149 -13.78 -38.06 -11.66
CA SER A 149 -13.76 -36.59 -11.55
C SER A 149 -12.38 -36.09 -11.98
N SER A 150 -12.30 -35.34 -13.08
CA SER A 150 -11.04 -34.71 -13.49
C SER A 150 -10.87 -33.37 -12.76
N ASN A 151 -9.99 -33.31 -11.76
CA ASN A 151 -9.62 -32.08 -11.05
C ASN A 151 -8.75 -31.21 -11.98
N THR A 152 -9.39 -30.34 -12.76
CA THR A 152 -8.70 -29.41 -13.67
C THR A 152 -8.64 -28.06 -12.99
N ALA A 153 -7.47 -27.43 -12.97
CA ALA A 153 -7.34 -26.06 -12.48
C ALA A 153 -7.02 -25.13 -13.65
N GLU A 154 -7.53 -23.90 -13.59
CA GLU A 154 -7.44 -22.89 -14.66
C GLU A 154 -7.12 -21.51 -14.09
N CYS A 155 -6.22 -20.78 -14.74
CA CYS A 155 -5.95 -19.38 -14.45
C CYS A 155 -5.72 -18.61 -15.75
N THR A 156 -6.32 -17.44 -15.86
CA THR A 156 -6.18 -16.54 -17.02
C THR A 156 -5.75 -15.16 -16.57
N LEU A 157 -4.72 -14.62 -17.21
CA LEU A 157 -4.22 -13.26 -17.01
C LEU A 157 -4.43 -12.43 -18.28
N ASP A 158 -5.08 -11.28 -18.13
CA ASP A 158 -5.16 -10.25 -19.14
C ASP A 158 -4.13 -9.17 -18.84
N LEU A 159 -3.07 -9.11 -19.64
CA LEU A 159 -1.94 -8.22 -19.43
C LEU A 159 -1.87 -7.12 -20.49
N LYS A 160 -1.27 -6.00 -20.10
CA LYS A 160 -0.98 -4.84 -20.93
C LYS A 160 0.47 -4.43 -20.73
N LEU A 161 1.16 -4.19 -21.83
CA LEU A 161 2.44 -3.51 -21.90
C LEU A 161 2.18 -2.03 -22.14
N VAL A 162 2.67 -1.18 -21.26
CA VAL A 162 2.45 0.28 -21.33
C VAL A 162 3.80 0.97 -21.38
N ASP A 163 4.00 1.84 -22.37
CA ASP A 163 5.11 2.78 -22.40
C ASP A 163 4.89 3.82 -21.29
N ILE A 164 5.76 3.87 -20.29
CA ILE A 164 5.60 4.73 -19.13
C ILE A 164 5.70 6.21 -19.52
N ARG A 165 6.55 6.55 -20.50
CA ARG A 165 6.80 7.92 -20.93
C ARG A 165 5.61 8.51 -21.67
N THR A 166 4.98 7.71 -22.53
CA THR A 166 3.87 8.18 -23.38
C THR A 166 2.49 7.75 -22.87
N ARG A 167 2.44 6.86 -21.87
CA ARG A 167 1.23 6.17 -21.36
C ARG A 167 0.46 5.38 -22.43
N ARG A 168 1.09 5.10 -23.56
CA ARG A 168 0.46 4.33 -24.65
C ARG A 168 0.54 2.84 -24.33
N VAL A 169 -0.56 2.15 -24.57
CA VAL A 169 -0.56 0.68 -24.57
C VAL A 169 0.22 0.22 -25.79
N ILE A 170 1.38 -0.37 -25.56
CA ILE A 170 2.21 -1.04 -26.58
C ILE A 170 1.46 -2.27 -27.08
N LYS A 171 0.93 -3.06 -26.14
CA LYS A 171 0.21 -4.30 -26.42
C LYS A 171 -0.74 -4.66 -25.29
N ALA A 172 -1.84 -5.32 -25.63
CA ALA A 172 -2.68 -6.05 -24.69
C ALA A 172 -2.81 -7.49 -25.17
N PHE A 173 -2.77 -8.46 -24.25
CA PHE A 173 -2.90 -9.88 -24.56
C PHE A 173 -3.37 -10.67 -23.35
N SER A 174 -4.00 -11.81 -23.62
CA SER A 174 -4.42 -12.77 -22.59
C SER A 174 -3.55 -14.01 -22.66
N VAL A 175 -3.20 -14.55 -21.49
CA VAL A 175 -2.52 -15.84 -21.35
C VAL A 175 -3.30 -16.73 -20.40
N GLU A 176 -3.33 -18.02 -20.71
CA GLU A 176 -4.15 -18.99 -20.01
C GLU A 176 -3.31 -20.23 -19.64
N GLY A 177 -3.42 -20.65 -18.39
CA GLY A 177 -2.85 -21.88 -17.87
C GLY A 177 -3.95 -22.85 -17.47
N LYS A 178 -3.92 -24.08 -18.01
CA LYS A 178 -4.80 -25.18 -17.61
C LYS A 178 -3.98 -26.40 -17.21
N SER A 179 -4.46 -27.19 -16.25
CA SER A 179 -3.85 -28.46 -15.88
C SER A 179 -4.80 -29.65 -16.02
N LYS A 180 -4.46 -30.63 -16.87
CA LYS A 180 -4.93 -32.03 -16.80
C LYS A 180 -3.70 -32.96 -16.77
N SER A 181 -3.82 -34.14 -16.16
CA SER A 181 -2.73 -35.11 -16.05
C SER A 181 -2.08 -35.37 -17.42
N TRP A 182 -0.75 -35.18 -17.46
CA TRP A 182 0.14 -35.33 -18.63
C TRP A 182 -0.21 -34.48 -19.87
N SER A 183 0.51 -33.37 -20.04
CA SER A 183 0.81 -32.80 -21.38
C SER A 183 2.14 -32.04 -21.33
N THR A 184 3.20 -32.77 -21.67
CA THR A 184 4.29 -32.50 -22.63
C THR A 184 4.61 -31.08 -23.16
N ASP A 185 4.26 -29.98 -22.48
CA ASP A 185 4.56 -28.60 -22.96
C ASP A 185 5.45 -27.78 -22.00
N LEU A 186 5.90 -28.35 -20.87
CA LEU A 186 6.85 -27.69 -19.95
C LEU A 186 8.33 -28.06 -20.20
N THR A 187 8.64 -28.75 -21.30
CA THR A 187 10.00 -29.14 -21.66
C THR A 187 10.74 -27.95 -22.28
N GLY A 188 11.15 -26.98 -21.46
CA GLY A 188 12.01 -25.88 -21.91
C GLY A 188 12.20 -24.68 -20.98
N HIS A 189 11.41 -24.52 -19.91
CA HIS A 189 11.38 -23.28 -19.12
C HIS A 189 11.62 -23.51 -17.62
N GLY A 190 12.84 -23.94 -17.27
CA GLY A 190 13.25 -24.24 -15.89
C GLY A 190 13.29 -23.03 -14.95
N TRP A 191 13.34 -21.80 -15.46
CA TRP A 191 13.41 -20.56 -14.66
C TRP A 191 12.10 -20.20 -13.93
N VAL A 192 10.96 -20.78 -14.33
CA VAL A 192 9.68 -20.65 -13.61
C VAL A 192 9.61 -21.61 -12.41
N GLU A 193 10.47 -22.64 -12.36
CA GLU A 193 10.50 -23.60 -11.24
C GLU A 193 10.94 -22.92 -9.93
N ASP A 194 11.81 -21.90 -10.04
CA ASP A 194 12.35 -21.11 -8.92
C ASP A 194 11.37 -20.06 -8.35
N VAL A 195 10.19 -19.90 -8.94
CA VAL A 195 9.14 -19.05 -8.37
C VAL A 195 8.50 -19.77 -7.19
N ALA A 196 8.60 -19.19 -5.99
CA ALA A 196 8.00 -19.72 -4.77
C ALA A 196 6.47 -19.55 -4.80
N LEU A 197 5.74 -20.67 -4.92
CA LEU A 197 4.27 -20.68 -5.01
C LEU A 197 3.59 -21.03 -3.68
N GLY A 198 4.23 -21.86 -2.85
CA GLY A 198 3.59 -22.50 -1.69
C GLY A 198 3.16 -21.57 -0.56
N GLY A 199 3.83 -20.42 -0.38
CA GLY A 199 3.51 -19.45 0.68
C GLY A 199 2.62 -18.28 0.22
N ALA A 200 2.53 -18.05 -1.09
CA ALA A 200 1.88 -16.87 -1.66
C ALA A 200 0.43 -17.13 -2.12
N LEU A 201 0.00 -18.40 -2.18
CA LEU A 201 -1.31 -18.84 -2.67
C LEU A 201 -2.29 -19.28 -1.56
N GLY A 202 -1.86 -19.27 -0.30
CA GLY A 202 -2.69 -19.65 0.85
C GLY A 202 -3.37 -21.02 0.67
N SER A 203 -4.68 -21.07 0.96
CA SER A 203 -5.51 -22.29 0.91
C SER A 203 -5.70 -22.88 -0.50
N TYR A 204 -5.30 -22.17 -1.56
CA TYR A 204 -5.42 -22.60 -2.95
C TYR A 204 -4.14 -23.25 -3.50
N SER A 205 -3.10 -23.39 -2.67
CA SER A 205 -1.85 -24.08 -3.04
C SER A 205 -2.07 -25.60 -3.13
N ASN A 206 -2.66 -26.03 -4.25
CA ASN A 206 -2.74 -27.43 -4.63
C ASN A 206 -1.90 -27.70 -5.88
N GLN A 207 -1.47 -28.94 -6.08
CA GLN A 207 -0.60 -29.30 -7.21
C GLN A 207 -1.19 -28.92 -8.59
N PRO A 208 -2.50 -29.10 -8.87
CA PRO A 208 -3.10 -28.64 -10.12
C PRO A 208 -3.03 -27.12 -10.35
N MET A 209 -3.32 -26.32 -9.32
CA MET A 209 -3.36 -24.86 -9.42
C MET A 209 -1.96 -24.28 -9.53
N GLU A 210 -1.00 -24.79 -8.76
CA GLU A 210 0.41 -24.44 -8.90
C GLU A 210 0.89 -24.66 -10.34
N LYS A 211 0.53 -25.80 -10.94
CA LYS A 211 0.91 -26.09 -12.33
C LYS A 211 0.27 -25.15 -13.35
N ALA A 212 -1.00 -24.81 -13.17
CA ALA A 212 -1.68 -23.85 -14.02
C ALA A 212 -1.08 -22.45 -13.89
N LEU A 213 -0.68 -22.04 -12.67
CA LEU A 213 0.01 -20.77 -12.42
C LEU A 213 1.41 -20.73 -13.03
N ARG A 214 2.21 -21.80 -12.91
CA ARG A 214 3.51 -21.88 -13.62
C ARG A 214 3.32 -21.74 -15.13
N THR A 215 2.30 -22.39 -15.67
CA THR A 215 1.98 -22.32 -17.11
C THR A 215 1.59 -20.91 -17.54
N VAL A 216 0.73 -20.22 -16.76
CA VAL A 216 0.29 -18.87 -17.11
C VAL A 216 1.42 -17.85 -16.99
N LEU A 217 2.28 -17.98 -15.97
CA LEU A 217 3.47 -17.14 -15.78
C LEU A 217 4.50 -17.35 -16.89
N ALA A 218 4.79 -18.61 -17.26
CA ALA A 218 5.69 -18.93 -18.38
C ALA A 218 5.23 -18.25 -19.69
N LYS A 219 3.94 -18.40 -20.02
CA LYS A 219 3.35 -17.77 -21.20
C LYS A 219 3.34 -16.25 -21.10
N ALA A 220 3.09 -15.69 -19.91
CA ALA A 220 3.11 -14.24 -19.69
C ALA A 220 4.49 -13.68 -20.04
N VAL A 221 5.55 -14.23 -19.46
CA VAL A 221 6.93 -13.78 -19.69
C VAL A 221 7.37 -13.98 -21.13
N GLU A 222 7.08 -15.13 -21.75
CA GLU A 222 7.36 -15.36 -23.17
C GLU A 222 6.69 -14.27 -24.02
N ARG A 223 5.44 -13.94 -23.69
CA ARG A 223 4.67 -12.95 -24.42
C ARG A 223 5.17 -11.53 -24.18
N VAL A 224 5.57 -11.17 -22.96
CA VAL A 224 6.25 -9.91 -22.66
C VAL A 224 7.54 -9.82 -23.48
N ALA A 225 8.37 -10.85 -23.45
CA ALA A 225 9.66 -10.88 -24.13
C ALA A 225 9.55 -10.81 -25.66
N LYS A 226 8.44 -11.30 -26.21
CA LYS A 226 8.11 -11.24 -27.64
C LYS A 226 7.48 -9.91 -28.06
N ASP A 227 6.58 -9.36 -27.25
CA ASP A 227 5.74 -8.22 -27.63
C ASP A 227 6.33 -6.86 -27.19
N VAL A 228 7.34 -6.84 -26.30
CA VAL A 228 8.15 -5.65 -26.06
C VAL A 228 9.00 -5.36 -27.32
N PRO A 229 8.85 -4.18 -27.96
CA PRO A 229 9.60 -3.84 -29.16
C PRO A 229 11.11 -3.77 -28.92
N GLN A 230 11.89 -4.05 -29.97
CA GLN A 230 13.35 -4.12 -29.87
C GLN A 230 13.98 -2.81 -29.38
N GLU A 231 13.37 -1.65 -29.68
CA GLU A 231 13.86 -0.34 -29.23
C GLU A 231 13.89 -0.16 -27.70
N TYR A 232 13.21 -1.01 -26.93
CA TYR A 232 13.24 -0.98 -25.46
C TYR A 232 14.39 -1.80 -24.85
N TYR A 233 15.05 -2.65 -25.65
CA TYR A 233 16.22 -3.44 -25.23
C TYR A 233 17.50 -2.63 -25.47
N ARG A 234 17.78 -1.71 -24.55
CA ARG A 234 18.78 -0.65 -24.71
C ARG A 234 19.73 -0.45 -23.52
N TYR A 235 19.69 -1.35 -22.54
CA TYR A 235 20.53 -1.29 -21.34
C TYR A 235 21.46 -2.50 -21.26
N THR A 236 22.69 -2.32 -20.81
CA THR A 236 23.57 -3.45 -20.47
C THR A 236 23.17 -4.06 -19.12
N GLY A 237 23.75 -5.21 -18.75
CA GLY A 237 23.48 -5.90 -17.48
C GLY A 237 23.71 -5.05 -16.22
N ASP A 238 24.47 -3.95 -16.33
CA ASP A 238 24.78 -3.01 -15.24
C ASP A 238 23.90 -1.73 -15.28
N GLY A 239 22.82 -1.71 -16.07
CA GLY A 239 21.90 -0.56 -16.17
C GLY A 239 22.37 0.57 -17.10
N GLN A 240 23.58 0.48 -17.68
CA GLN A 240 24.10 1.53 -18.56
C GLN A 240 23.50 1.51 -19.97
N TYR A 241 23.22 2.70 -20.50
CA TYR A 241 22.52 2.94 -21.75
C TYR A 241 23.42 2.72 -22.98
N THR A 242 22.95 1.99 -23.99
CA THR A 242 23.78 1.60 -25.14
C THR A 242 23.80 2.57 -26.32
N GLN A 243 22.80 3.46 -26.47
CA GLN A 243 22.76 4.52 -27.51
C GLN A 243 21.79 5.67 -27.16
N GLU A 244 22.28 6.92 -27.05
CA GLU A 244 21.49 8.14 -26.75
C GLU A 244 20.11 8.19 -27.44
N TYR A 245 19.06 8.43 -26.67
CA TYR A 245 17.68 8.51 -27.16
C TYR A 245 17.46 9.85 -27.86
N THR A 246 17.48 9.88 -29.20
CA THR A 246 16.94 11.01 -29.95
C THR A 246 15.42 10.91 -30.02
N ALA A 247 14.73 11.80 -29.31
CA ALA A 247 13.28 11.97 -29.44
C ALA A 247 12.96 12.63 -30.79
N GLY A 248 12.38 11.90 -31.76
CA GLY A 248 11.88 12.54 -32.98
C GLY A 248 11.54 11.60 -34.13
N GLY A 249 10.33 11.04 -34.13
CA GLY A 249 9.71 10.39 -35.29
C GLY A 249 8.46 11.15 -35.74
N GLY A 250 8.64 12.41 -36.15
CA GLY A 250 7.62 13.22 -36.83
C GLY A 250 7.87 13.24 -38.33
N VAL A 251 6.81 12.96 -39.09
CA VAL A 251 6.76 12.86 -40.56
C VAL A 251 7.52 13.99 -41.25
N ALA A 252 8.34 13.62 -42.25
CA ALA A 252 9.08 14.53 -43.11
C ALA A 252 8.15 15.46 -43.92
N ALA A 253 8.49 16.75 -43.97
CA ALA A 253 8.11 17.66 -45.04
C ALA A 253 9.37 18.04 -45.85
N PRO A 254 9.26 18.27 -47.17
CA PRO A 254 10.37 18.15 -48.11
C PRO A 254 11.31 19.36 -48.10
N THR A 255 12.58 19.08 -48.40
CA THR A 255 13.65 20.06 -48.64
C THR A 255 13.41 20.91 -49.88
N SER A 256 13.66 22.21 -49.76
CA SER A 256 14.29 23.15 -50.73
C SER A 256 13.97 24.57 -50.22
N GLY A 257 14.83 25.57 -50.20
CA GLY A 257 16.17 25.85 -50.68
C GLY A 257 16.36 27.37 -50.50
N GLY A 258 17.61 27.86 -50.59
CA GLY A 258 17.82 29.28 -50.91
C GLY A 258 18.22 30.22 -49.77
N VAL A 259 19.53 30.26 -49.50
CA VAL A 259 20.39 31.47 -49.48
C VAL A 259 19.78 32.81 -49.04
N ALA A 260 20.29 33.39 -47.95
CA ALA A 260 21.09 34.63 -47.99
C ALA A 260 21.31 35.20 -46.58
N GLN A 261 22.59 35.36 -46.23
CA GLN A 261 23.07 36.18 -45.14
C GLN A 261 23.43 37.54 -45.74
N ALA A 262 22.84 38.63 -45.23
CA ALA A 262 23.31 39.99 -45.49
C ALA A 262 23.02 40.92 -44.30
N ALA A 263 24.12 41.31 -43.67
CA ALA A 263 24.46 42.55 -42.96
C ALA A 263 23.37 43.58 -42.56
N GLY A 264 23.49 44.06 -41.33
CA GLY A 264 23.63 45.51 -41.08
C GLY A 264 22.72 46.09 -39.98
N GLY A 265 23.35 46.84 -39.06
CA GLY A 265 22.71 47.99 -38.41
C GLY A 265 22.54 47.93 -36.90
N ALA A 266 23.41 48.64 -36.18
CA ALA A 266 23.21 49.06 -34.79
C ALA A 266 22.30 50.30 -34.71
N GLY A 267 21.60 50.49 -33.58
CA GLY A 267 20.91 51.74 -33.25
C GLY A 267 19.96 51.60 -32.06
N ASP A 268 20.22 52.40 -31.03
CA ASP A 268 19.56 52.51 -29.72
C ASP A 268 18.15 53.17 -29.73
N ASP A 269 17.49 52.97 -28.59
CA ASP A 269 16.53 53.83 -27.86
C ASP A 269 15.02 53.89 -28.17
N ASP A 270 14.29 54.00 -27.04
CA ASP A 270 12.94 54.52 -26.75
C ASP A 270 11.71 53.58 -26.59
N ASP A 271 11.37 53.42 -25.30
CA ASP A 271 10.07 53.64 -24.63
C ASP A 271 8.74 52.96 -25.07
N ALA A 272 8.29 52.09 -24.14
CA ALA A 272 6.91 51.89 -23.64
C ALA A 272 5.83 51.22 -24.54
N PRO A 273 4.68 50.81 -23.96
CA PRO A 273 4.51 49.65 -23.07
C PRO A 273 3.46 48.67 -23.64
N LEU A 274 3.69 47.35 -23.60
CA LEU A 274 2.67 46.38 -24.05
C LEU A 274 2.51 45.18 -23.11
N GLN A 275 1.28 45.07 -22.63
CA GLN A 275 0.65 43.95 -21.93
C GLN A 275 0.96 42.60 -22.57
N THR A 276 1.36 41.62 -21.77
CA THR A 276 1.16 40.18 -22.02
C THR A 276 0.98 39.50 -20.65
N ALA A 277 -0.22 39.01 -20.35
CA ALA A 277 -0.69 37.65 -20.63
C ALA A 277 -0.13 36.62 -19.66
N ALA A 278 -1.03 36.09 -18.85
CA ALA A 278 -0.84 34.99 -17.92
C ALA A 278 -0.34 33.71 -18.63
N SER A 279 0.58 32.99 -17.98
CA SER A 279 0.79 31.55 -18.05
C SER A 279 1.79 31.19 -16.94
N GLY A 280 1.72 30.09 -16.20
CA GLY A 280 0.92 28.88 -16.29
C GLY A 280 1.64 27.87 -15.39
N GLY A 281 1.06 27.53 -14.25
CA GLY A 281 1.64 26.59 -13.29
C GLY A 281 1.88 25.22 -13.90
N ARG A 282 3.02 24.61 -13.57
CA ARG A 282 3.28 23.19 -13.80
C ARG A 282 2.52 22.38 -12.75
N ALA A 283 1.50 21.66 -13.19
CA ALA A 283 0.78 20.67 -12.41
C ALA A 283 1.64 19.40 -12.23
N SER A 284 1.80 18.98 -10.97
CA SER A 284 2.29 17.66 -10.57
C SER A 284 1.25 16.58 -10.92
N GLY A 285 1.73 15.43 -11.38
CA GLY A 285 0.91 14.35 -11.92
C GLY A 285 0.06 13.66 -10.84
N GLY A 286 -1.26 13.87 -10.90
CA GLY A 286 -2.24 13.24 -10.01
C GLY A 286 -2.48 11.75 -10.28
N ARG A 287 -2.75 11.04 -9.18
CA ARG A 287 -3.32 9.69 -9.08
C ARG A 287 -4.63 9.61 -9.89
N PRO A 288 -4.94 8.53 -10.63
CA PRO A 288 -6.17 8.47 -11.42
C PRO A 288 -7.40 8.61 -10.51
N ALA A 289 -8.26 9.57 -10.85
CA ALA A 289 -9.44 9.97 -10.07
C ALA A 289 -10.39 8.82 -9.72
N GLY A 290 -10.38 7.72 -10.48
CA GLY A 290 -11.21 6.54 -10.21
C GLY A 290 -10.79 5.75 -8.96
N GLN A 291 -9.50 5.60 -8.70
CA GLN A 291 -9.01 4.84 -7.54
C GLN A 291 -9.12 5.68 -6.26
N ALA A 292 -8.80 6.98 -6.35
CA ALA A 292 -9.06 7.93 -5.27
C ALA A 292 -10.57 8.06 -4.96
N ALA A 293 -11.46 8.00 -5.96
CA ALA A 293 -12.90 8.03 -5.74
C ALA A 293 -13.44 6.74 -5.10
N GLU A 294 -12.91 5.56 -5.44
CA GLU A 294 -13.26 4.28 -4.79
C GLU A 294 -12.76 4.21 -3.34
N ASP A 295 -11.52 4.65 -3.09
CA ASP A 295 -10.96 4.77 -1.73
C ASP A 295 -11.78 5.81 -0.91
N MET A 296 -12.14 6.97 -1.50
CA MET A 296 -13.02 7.96 -0.87
C MET A 296 -14.45 7.42 -0.61
N ALA A 297 -14.99 6.57 -1.49
CA ALA A 297 -16.31 5.97 -1.30
C ALA A 297 -16.35 4.94 -0.14
N LEU A 298 -15.22 4.30 0.17
CA LEU A 298 -15.06 3.44 1.35
C LEU A 298 -14.95 4.27 2.64
N TYR A 299 -14.13 5.32 2.64
CA TYR A 299 -13.95 6.22 3.80
C TYR A 299 -15.19 7.06 4.13
N THR A 300 -16.04 7.39 3.15
CA THR A 300 -17.30 8.13 3.36
C THR A 300 -18.38 7.35 4.13
N ARG A 301 -18.24 6.03 4.29
CA ARG A 301 -19.16 5.21 5.11
C ARG A 301 -18.86 5.28 6.62
N CYS A 302 -17.67 5.73 7.00
CA CYS A 302 -17.24 5.85 8.39
C CYS A 302 -17.53 7.27 8.89
N ASP A 303 -18.52 7.43 9.79
CA ASP A 303 -18.85 8.71 10.43
C ASP A 303 -18.03 8.99 11.70
N PHE A 304 -16.88 8.33 11.85
CA PHE A 304 -15.94 8.60 12.93
C PHE A 304 -15.30 9.99 12.78
N VAL A 305 -15.11 10.65 13.91
CA VAL A 305 -14.50 11.98 14.06
C VAL A 305 -13.50 11.84 15.19
N PRO A 306 -12.19 11.87 14.91
CA PRO A 306 -11.16 11.75 15.94
C PRO A 306 -11.31 12.81 17.03
N GLY A 307 -10.95 12.44 18.27
CA GLY A 307 -10.85 13.40 19.36
C GLY A 307 -9.83 14.50 19.08
N ASP A 308 -10.14 15.73 19.49
CA ASP A 308 -9.35 16.94 19.27
C ASP A 308 -8.33 17.21 20.39
N ARG A 309 -8.43 16.47 21.50
CA ARG A 309 -7.49 16.56 22.63
C ARG A 309 -7.19 15.17 23.20
N THR A 310 -5.99 14.68 22.93
CA THR A 310 -5.45 13.43 23.48
C THR A 310 -5.32 13.54 25.00
N ILE A 311 -5.89 12.57 25.71
CA ILE A 311 -5.82 12.38 27.17
C ILE A 311 -4.77 11.32 27.50
N PHE A 312 -4.72 10.26 26.69
CA PHE A 312 -3.73 9.21 26.79
C PHE A 312 -3.36 8.72 25.39
N CYS A 313 -2.07 8.45 25.15
CA CYS A 313 -1.64 7.64 24.02
C CYS A 313 -0.41 6.81 24.37
N ASP A 314 -0.32 5.59 23.84
CA ASP A 314 0.95 4.86 23.92
C ASP A 314 2.01 5.44 22.97
N ASP A 315 3.29 5.20 23.31
CA ASP A 315 4.45 5.54 22.49
C ASP A 315 5.46 4.37 22.59
N LEU A 316 5.00 3.21 22.13
CA LEU A 316 5.72 1.94 22.27
C LEU A 316 7.02 1.90 21.46
N ASP A 317 7.16 2.80 20.47
CA ASP A 317 8.34 2.90 19.62
C ASP A 317 9.60 3.32 20.39
N ARG A 318 9.46 3.73 21.65
CA ARG A 318 10.55 4.13 22.54
C ARG A 318 10.74 3.24 23.74
N GLU A 319 9.88 2.26 23.90
CA GLU A 319 9.93 1.37 25.04
C GLU A 319 10.92 0.22 24.82
N GLU A 320 11.43 -0.29 25.94
CA GLU A 320 12.39 -1.39 25.96
C GLU A 320 11.68 -2.71 25.63
N VAL A 321 12.20 -3.43 24.66
CA VAL A 321 11.65 -4.71 24.21
C VAL A 321 11.83 -5.77 25.30
N GLY A 322 10.77 -6.53 25.58
CA GLY A 322 10.72 -7.55 26.62
C GLY A 322 10.26 -7.04 27.99
N GLU A 323 10.15 -5.72 28.17
CA GLU A 323 9.62 -5.13 29.40
C GLU A 323 8.09 -4.95 29.32
N PHE A 324 7.44 -4.84 30.48
CA PHE A 324 6.02 -4.49 30.54
C PHE A 324 5.84 -3.02 30.11
N PRO A 325 4.81 -2.69 29.29
CA PRO A 325 4.66 -1.35 28.75
C PRO A 325 4.47 -0.30 29.85
N SER A 326 5.35 0.70 29.87
CA SER A 326 5.59 1.54 31.06
C SER A 326 4.39 2.41 31.47
N ARG A 327 3.49 2.66 30.51
CA ARG A 327 2.32 3.54 30.64
C ARG A 327 1.01 2.80 30.91
N TRP A 328 1.13 1.53 31.25
CA TRP A 328 0.01 0.65 31.52
C TRP A 328 0.11 0.11 32.94
N ASN A 329 -1.00 -0.40 33.45
CA ASN A 329 -1.07 -1.12 34.70
C ASN A 329 -1.51 -2.55 34.41
N LEU A 330 -0.72 -3.52 34.89
CA LEU A 330 -1.08 -4.92 34.83
C LEU A 330 -2.23 -5.22 35.80
N VAL A 331 -3.26 -5.92 35.33
CA VAL A 331 -4.32 -6.46 36.19
C VAL A 331 -4.06 -7.96 36.44
N ASP A 332 -3.89 -8.72 35.37
CA ASP A 332 -3.49 -10.14 35.37
C ASP A 332 -2.90 -10.51 33.99
N GLY A 333 -2.35 -11.72 33.83
CA GLY A 333 -1.71 -12.17 32.59
C GLY A 333 -0.25 -11.75 32.48
N VAL A 334 0.31 -11.87 31.27
CA VAL A 334 1.71 -11.49 30.97
C VAL A 334 1.76 -10.75 29.64
N PHE A 335 2.35 -9.55 29.68
CA PHE A 335 2.45 -8.63 28.56
C PHE A 335 3.84 -8.06 28.47
N GLU A 336 4.33 -7.93 27.25
CA GLU A 336 5.67 -7.45 26.96
C GLU A 336 5.66 -6.54 25.74
N VAL A 337 6.56 -5.57 25.70
CA VAL A 337 6.80 -4.78 24.49
C VAL A 337 7.56 -5.65 23.49
N ALA A 338 7.05 -5.72 22.27
CA ALA A 338 7.66 -6.41 21.15
C ALA A 338 7.83 -5.45 19.95
N ARG A 339 8.66 -5.86 18.98
CA ARG A 339 8.85 -5.11 17.73
C ARG A 339 8.39 -5.92 16.54
N LYS A 340 7.70 -5.25 15.64
CA LYS A 340 7.39 -5.77 14.31
C LYS A 340 7.69 -4.69 13.29
N GLY A 341 8.84 -4.82 12.61
CA GLY A 341 9.44 -3.72 11.86
C GLY A 341 9.90 -2.63 12.82
N GLU A 342 9.64 -1.36 12.48
CA GLU A 342 9.96 -0.21 13.33
C GLU A 342 8.93 0.01 14.45
N THR A 343 7.72 -0.53 14.27
CA THR A 343 6.60 -0.31 15.20
C THR A 343 6.73 -1.16 16.46
N GLY A 344 6.56 -0.52 17.61
CA GLY A 344 6.37 -1.14 18.92
C GLY A 344 4.95 -1.67 19.11
N TRP A 345 4.84 -2.85 19.72
CA TRP A 345 3.57 -3.53 19.98
C TRP A 345 3.56 -4.05 21.41
N ILE A 346 2.38 -4.09 22.04
CA ILE A 346 2.13 -4.87 23.23
C ILE A 346 1.80 -6.29 22.79
N LEU A 347 2.67 -7.22 23.16
CA LEU A 347 2.52 -8.65 22.95
C LEU A 347 1.84 -9.27 24.17
N CYS A 348 0.74 -9.98 23.94
CA CYS A 348 0.10 -10.83 24.95
C CYS A 348 0.79 -12.20 24.96
N THR A 349 1.62 -12.44 25.98
CA THR A 349 2.30 -13.73 26.19
C THR A 349 1.52 -14.65 27.13
N ASP A 350 0.55 -14.14 27.89
CA ASP A 350 -0.47 -14.96 28.54
C ASP A 350 -1.79 -14.18 28.64
N THR A 351 -2.91 -14.91 28.53
CA THR A 351 -4.25 -14.31 28.55
C THR A 351 -4.44 -13.49 29.80
N GLY A 352 -4.88 -12.25 29.65
CA GLY A 352 -5.15 -11.40 30.79
C GLY A 352 -5.60 -10.01 30.43
N HIS A 353 -5.35 -9.09 31.36
CA HIS A 353 -5.90 -7.76 31.37
C HIS A 353 -4.86 -6.70 31.72
N LEU A 354 -4.96 -5.58 31.02
CA LEU A 354 -4.19 -4.36 31.31
C LEU A 354 -5.09 -3.13 31.26
N ARG A 355 -4.69 -2.08 31.97
CA ARG A 355 -5.38 -0.78 31.98
C ARG A 355 -4.41 0.32 31.56
N PRO A 356 -4.79 1.26 30.68
CA PRO A 356 -3.96 2.43 30.44
C PRO A 356 -3.88 3.26 31.72
N GLU A 357 -2.73 3.90 31.97
CA GLU A 357 -2.57 4.83 33.09
C GLU A 357 -3.28 6.15 32.79
N LEU A 358 -4.58 6.19 33.04
CA LEU A 358 -5.41 7.37 32.85
C LEU A 358 -5.29 8.34 34.04
N PRO A 359 -5.42 9.66 33.82
CA PRO A 359 -5.57 10.62 34.91
C PRO A 359 -6.76 10.28 35.79
N ASP A 360 -6.65 10.56 37.10
CA ASP A 360 -7.76 10.49 38.06
C ASP A 360 -8.75 11.64 37.80
N ALA A 361 -9.54 11.49 36.75
CA ALA A 361 -10.52 12.44 36.26
C ALA A 361 -11.67 11.71 35.57
N PRO A 362 -12.91 12.24 35.64
CA PRO A 362 -14.03 11.65 34.93
C PRO A 362 -13.80 11.70 33.42
N PHE A 363 -14.41 10.75 32.71
CA PHE A 363 -14.37 10.77 31.26
C PHE A 363 -15.03 12.05 30.73
N PRO A 364 -14.54 12.60 29.60
CA PRO A 364 -15.21 13.71 28.94
C PRO A 364 -16.64 13.36 28.53
N GLU A 365 -17.53 14.35 28.41
CA GLU A 365 -18.89 14.13 27.87
C GLU A 365 -18.92 13.51 26.47
N ARG A 366 -17.83 13.72 25.71
CA ARG A 366 -17.59 13.10 24.41
C ARG A 366 -16.12 12.72 24.27
N TYR A 367 -15.88 11.47 23.91
CA TYR A 367 -14.55 10.92 23.80
C TYR A 367 -14.43 9.91 22.65
N THR A 368 -13.18 9.64 22.28
CA THR A 368 -12.82 8.61 21.32
C THR A 368 -11.76 7.68 21.88
N ILE A 369 -11.82 6.40 21.51
CA ILE A 369 -10.77 5.42 21.75
C ILE A 369 -10.35 4.87 20.39
N GLU A 370 -9.05 4.78 20.15
CA GLU A 370 -8.45 4.18 18.96
C GLU A 370 -7.42 3.15 19.42
N MET A 371 -7.30 2.03 18.71
CA MET A 371 -6.35 0.95 19.00
C MET A 371 -6.11 0.14 17.74
N ASP A 372 -4.86 -0.17 17.44
CA ASP A 372 -4.50 -1.07 16.35
C ASP A 372 -4.30 -2.49 16.88
N VAL A 373 -4.73 -3.47 16.11
CA VAL A 373 -4.44 -4.89 16.32
C VAL A 373 -3.79 -5.47 15.08
N PHE A 374 -2.88 -6.42 15.26
CA PHE A 374 -2.32 -7.16 14.14
C PHE A 374 -3.01 -8.52 14.01
N GLU A 375 -3.60 -8.79 12.86
CA GLU A 375 -4.14 -10.10 12.51
C GLU A 375 -3.17 -10.80 11.57
N ASN A 376 -2.85 -12.08 11.86
CA ASN A 376 -1.96 -12.85 10.98
C ASN A 376 -2.69 -13.42 9.75
N GLY A 377 -4.04 -13.34 9.73
CA GLY A 377 -4.88 -13.84 8.65
C GLY A 377 -4.81 -15.36 8.50
N GLU A 378 -5.43 -15.89 7.45
CA GLU A 378 -5.38 -17.34 7.18
C GLU A 378 -3.93 -17.81 6.88
N PRO A 379 -3.52 -19.00 7.37
CA PRO A 379 -4.34 -20.04 7.99
C PRO A 379 -4.55 -19.88 9.51
N HIS A 380 -4.00 -18.84 10.13
CA HIS A 380 -4.10 -18.63 11.56
C HIS A 380 -5.54 -18.27 11.98
N ARG A 381 -5.86 -18.55 13.24
CA ARG A 381 -7.14 -18.13 13.83
C ARG A 381 -7.07 -16.65 14.13
N GLY A 382 -8.15 -15.92 13.84
CA GLY A 382 -8.20 -14.50 14.18
C GLY A 382 -8.29 -14.29 15.69
N HIS A 383 -7.82 -13.14 16.16
CA HIS A 383 -7.61 -12.91 17.59
C HIS A 383 -8.91 -12.60 18.35
N TRP A 384 -8.85 -12.79 19.68
CA TRP A 384 -9.90 -12.43 20.62
C TRP A 384 -9.42 -11.32 21.54
N PHE A 385 -10.16 -10.22 21.59
CA PHE A 385 -9.93 -9.14 22.54
C PHE A 385 -11.21 -8.43 22.93
N SER A 386 -11.16 -7.76 24.08
CA SER A 386 -12.21 -6.87 24.52
C SER A 386 -11.65 -5.51 24.96
N ILE A 387 -12.34 -4.44 24.56
CA ILE A 387 -12.21 -3.11 25.16
C ILE A 387 -13.39 -2.97 26.13
N MET A 388 -13.09 -2.91 27.43
CA MET A 388 -14.08 -2.73 28.49
C MET A 388 -14.01 -1.31 29.03
N LEU A 389 -15.15 -0.62 29.01
CA LEU A 389 -15.35 0.61 29.75
C LEU A 389 -15.94 0.26 31.11
N MET A 390 -15.21 0.66 32.14
CA MET A 390 -15.49 0.34 33.54
C MET A 390 -16.32 1.46 34.16
N GLU A 391 -17.21 1.11 35.09
CA GLU A 391 -17.84 2.04 36.04
C GLU A 391 -17.51 1.50 37.44
N GLY A 392 -16.51 2.10 38.09
CA GLY A 392 -15.87 1.51 39.26
C GLY A 392 -15.21 0.17 38.94
N ASP A 393 -15.67 -0.90 39.60
CA ASP A 393 -15.15 -2.26 39.39
C ASP A 393 -15.95 -3.07 38.35
N ASP A 394 -17.12 -2.56 37.95
CA ASP A 394 -18.03 -3.25 37.05
C ASP A 394 -17.77 -2.90 35.58
N VAL A 395 -17.98 -3.86 34.69
CA VAL A 395 -17.91 -3.64 33.24
C VAL A 395 -19.24 -3.06 32.76
N ALA A 396 -19.27 -1.76 32.51
CA ALA A 396 -20.47 -1.07 32.06
C ALA A 396 -20.70 -1.26 30.55
N ILE A 397 -19.62 -1.19 29.75
CA ILE A 397 -19.67 -1.46 28.31
C ILE A 397 -18.52 -2.35 27.91
N GLU A 398 -18.79 -3.40 27.13
CA GLU A 398 -17.77 -4.26 26.54
C GLU A 398 -17.90 -4.24 25.02
N PHE A 399 -16.86 -3.79 24.32
CA PHE A 399 -16.67 -4.10 22.91
C PHE A 399 -15.81 -5.34 22.79
N PHE A 400 -16.32 -6.38 22.15
CA PHE A 400 -15.63 -7.64 21.90
C PHE A 400 -15.38 -7.81 20.40
N PHE A 401 -14.18 -8.28 20.04
CA PHE A 401 -13.86 -8.81 18.72
C PHE A 401 -13.28 -10.22 18.86
N GLY A 402 -13.74 -11.14 18.03
CA GLY A 402 -13.32 -12.54 18.10
C GLY A 402 -13.29 -13.24 16.76
N ASP A 403 -12.40 -14.23 16.67
CA ASP A 403 -12.12 -15.09 15.51
C ASP A 403 -11.75 -14.31 14.24
N GLY A 404 -11.35 -13.05 14.38
CA GLY A 404 -11.14 -12.14 13.26
C GLY A 404 -12.42 -11.79 12.50
N ILE A 405 -13.63 -12.17 12.96
CA ILE A 405 -14.85 -12.07 12.13
C ILE A 405 -16.06 -11.52 12.87
N ARG A 406 -16.15 -11.69 14.19
CA ARG A 406 -17.36 -11.31 14.94
C ARG A 406 -17.08 -10.21 15.93
N THR A 407 -17.94 -9.20 15.93
CA THR A 407 -17.96 -8.13 16.91
C THR A 407 -19.22 -8.18 17.75
N ARG A 408 -19.12 -7.77 19.02
CA ARG A 408 -20.24 -7.62 19.94
C ARG A 408 -20.05 -6.36 20.78
N VAL A 409 -21.15 -5.71 21.13
CA VAL A 409 -21.19 -4.62 22.11
C VAL A 409 -22.19 -4.99 23.18
N LEU A 410 -21.71 -5.17 24.41
CA LEU A 410 -22.52 -5.45 25.58
C LEU A 410 -22.60 -4.18 26.43
N VAL A 411 -23.78 -3.92 26.98
CA VAL A 411 -24.00 -2.87 27.99
C VAL A 411 -24.62 -3.53 29.20
N ASP A 412 -23.97 -3.43 30.36
CA ASP A 412 -24.33 -4.13 31.60
C ASP A 412 -24.49 -5.65 31.38
N GLY A 413 -23.57 -6.25 30.61
CA GLY A 413 -23.59 -7.67 30.25
C GLY A 413 -24.68 -8.07 29.25
N VAL A 414 -25.51 -7.14 28.76
CA VAL A 414 -26.54 -7.41 27.75
C VAL A 414 -26.04 -6.99 26.37
N GLU A 415 -25.98 -7.93 25.43
CA GLU A 415 -25.63 -7.63 24.03
C GLU A 415 -26.65 -6.64 23.43
N LYS A 416 -26.16 -5.46 23.03
CA LYS A 416 -26.93 -4.39 22.37
C LYS A 416 -26.69 -4.32 20.88
N ALA A 417 -25.51 -4.77 20.43
CA ALA A 417 -25.17 -4.85 19.02
C ALA A 417 -24.23 -6.03 18.78
N SER A 418 -24.36 -6.66 17.62
CA SER A 418 -23.39 -7.64 17.12
C SER A 418 -23.34 -7.60 15.61
N LYS A 419 -22.18 -7.95 15.07
CA LYS A 419 -21.97 -8.01 13.62
C LYS A 419 -20.96 -9.08 13.26
N GLU A 420 -21.30 -9.86 12.26
CA GLU A 420 -20.38 -10.76 11.58
C GLU A 420 -19.87 -10.05 10.33
N LEU A 421 -18.55 -9.94 10.21
CA LEU A 421 -17.89 -9.37 9.05
C LEU A 421 -18.08 -10.28 7.84
N PRO A 422 -18.14 -9.73 6.61
CA PRO A 422 -18.33 -10.52 5.41
C PRO A 422 -17.20 -11.54 5.18
N HIS A 423 -16.01 -11.23 5.67
CA HIS A 423 -14.83 -12.08 5.66
C HIS A 423 -14.07 -11.90 6.97
N ARG A 424 -13.22 -12.88 7.32
CA ARG A 424 -12.24 -12.69 8.39
C ARG A 424 -11.34 -11.50 8.07
N ALA A 425 -10.94 -10.79 9.10
CA ALA A 425 -9.89 -9.79 9.04
C ALA A 425 -8.66 -10.41 8.38
N GLY A 426 -8.16 -9.72 7.36
CA GLY A 426 -7.02 -10.18 6.58
C GLY A 426 -5.74 -10.11 7.38
N LYS A 427 -4.64 -10.61 6.80
CA LYS A 427 -3.33 -10.39 7.40
C LYS A 427 -2.99 -8.91 7.37
N GLY A 428 -2.66 -8.33 8.52
CA GLY A 428 -2.21 -6.96 8.62
C GLY A 428 -2.71 -6.23 9.85
N ARG A 429 -2.51 -4.91 9.83
CA ARG A 429 -2.97 -4.00 10.87
C ARG A 429 -4.43 -3.63 10.63
N HIS A 430 -5.24 -3.78 11.67
CA HIS A 430 -6.63 -3.35 11.69
C HIS A 430 -6.84 -2.32 12.80
N THR A 431 -7.53 -1.22 12.50
CA THR A 431 -7.75 -0.14 13.48
C THR A 431 -9.15 -0.22 14.05
N MET A 432 -9.23 -0.41 15.36
CA MET A 432 -10.45 -0.26 16.13
C MET A 432 -10.67 1.19 16.54
N ARG A 433 -11.91 1.67 16.40
CA ARG A 433 -12.31 3.01 16.81
C ARG A 433 -13.62 2.98 17.58
N ILE A 434 -13.69 3.72 18.67
CA ILE A 434 -14.91 3.97 19.46
C ILE A 434 -15.12 5.48 19.51
N MET A 435 -16.34 5.93 19.26
CA MET A 435 -16.80 7.29 19.54
C MET A 435 -18.00 7.20 20.46
N ALA A 436 -17.94 7.89 21.59
CA ALA A 436 -19.01 7.86 22.58
C ALA A 436 -19.34 9.26 23.12
N THR A 437 -20.60 9.40 23.53
CA THR A 437 -21.10 10.50 24.37
C THR A 437 -21.74 9.90 25.62
N SER A 438 -22.22 10.74 26.53
CA SER A 438 -23.10 10.32 27.65
C SER A 438 -24.37 9.57 27.23
N THR A 439 -24.74 9.58 25.94
CA THR A 439 -26.00 9.01 25.43
C THR A 439 -25.83 8.14 24.18
N THR A 440 -24.64 8.07 23.59
CA THR A 440 -24.42 7.35 22.33
C THR A 440 -23.09 6.61 22.37
N PHE A 441 -23.04 5.46 21.71
CA PHE A 441 -21.83 4.66 21.56
C PHE A 441 -21.76 4.10 20.15
N LYS A 442 -20.68 4.38 19.43
CA LYS A 442 -20.43 3.85 18.09
C LYS A 442 -19.05 3.22 18.07
N CYS A 443 -18.92 2.10 17.38
CA CYS A 443 -17.63 1.46 17.17
C CYS A 443 -17.45 0.99 15.72
N TYR A 444 -16.20 0.99 15.29
CA TYR A 444 -15.77 0.76 13.92
C TYR A 444 -14.53 -0.14 13.92
N LEU A 445 -14.51 -1.13 13.05
CA LEU A 445 -13.30 -1.86 12.69
C LEU A 445 -12.89 -1.36 11.31
N ASP A 446 -11.68 -0.83 11.20
CA ASP A 446 -11.19 -0.06 10.04
C ASP A 446 -12.18 1.06 9.67
N ASN A 447 -12.89 0.88 8.55
CA ASN A 447 -13.88 1.80 8.01
C ASN A 447 -15.32 1.28 8.16
N GLU A 448 -15.50 0.09 8.70
CA GLU A 448 -16.79 -0.55 8.84
C GLU A 448 -17.38 -0.29 10.22
N ARG A 449 -18.56 0.33 10.27
CA ARG A 449 -19.32 0.44 11.51
C ARG A 449 -19.78 -0.94 11.97
N VAL A 450 -19.36 -1.34 13.15
CA VAL A 450 -19.62 -2.65 13.76
C VAL A 450 -20.56 -2.58 14.96
N GLY A 451 -20.78 -1.39 15.52
CA GLY A 451 -21.80 -1.15 16.54
C GLY A 451 -22.31 0.29 16.55
N ASN A 452 -23.58 0.46 16.89
CA ASN A 452 -24.22 1.77 17.03
C ASN A 452 -25.36 1.68 18.04
N ILE A 453 -25.15 2.26 19.22
CA ILE A 453 -26.11 2.37 20.31
C ILE A 453 -26.53 3.84 20.37
N PRO A 454 -27.72 4.21 19.87
CA PRO A 454 -28.15 5.60 19.77
C PRO A 454 -28.70 6.17 21.08
N LYS A 455 -28.91 5.32 22.09
CA LYS A 455 -29.42 5.70 23.41
C LYS A 455 -28.78 4.82 24.48
N LEU A 456 -27.81 5.39 25.18
CA LEU A 456 -27.19 4.86 26.39
C LEU A 456 -27.85 5.56 27.59
N GLU A 457 -28.30 4.79 28.58
CA GLU A 457 -28.92 5.33 29.80
C GLU A 457 -28.30 4.66 31.01
N GLY A 458 -27.98 5.46 32.04
CA GLY A 458 -27.54 4.95 33.34
C GLY A 458 -26.13 4.38 33.36
N VAL A 459 -25.28 4.72 32.39
CA VAL A 459 -23.89 4.29 32.30
C VAL A 459 -22.98 5.51 32.29
N ALA A 460 -22.02 5.54 33.21
CA ALA A 460 -21.05 6.64 33.35
C ALA A 460 -19.64 6.08 33.51
N PRO A 461 -18.99 5.63 32.42
CA PRO A 461 -17.70 4.99 32.54
C PRO A 461 -16.62 5.95 33.06
N ASP A 462 -15.76 5.42 33.93
CA ASP A 462 -14.65 6.13 34.58
C ASP A 462 -13.30 5.42 34.39
N GLY A 463 -13.28 4.25 33.74
CA GLY A 463 -12.06 3.50 33.48
C GLY A 463 -12.06 2.73 32.16
N ILE A 464 -10.87 2.34 31.70
CA ILE A 464 -10.68 1.46 30.54
C ILE A 464 -9.90 0.23 30.99
N LYS A 465 -10.33 -0.95 30.56
CA LYS A 465 -9.63 -2.22 30.74
C LYS A 465 -9.60 -2.97 29.42
N ILE A 466 -8.45 -3.44 29.01
CA ILE A 466 -8.27 -4.23 27.79
C ILE A 466 -8.06 -5.67 28.20
N ARG A 467 -8.79 -6.59 27.56
CA ARG A 467 -8.54 -8.02 27.64
C ARG A 467 -7.90 -8.48 26.34
N MET A 468 -6.86 -9.28 26.46
CA MET A 468 -6.22 -9.95 25.34
C MET A 468 -6.14 -11.44 25.62
N ASP A 469 -6.59 -12.27 24.67
CA ASP A 469 -6.57 -13.73 24.79
C ASP A 469 -5.43 -14.33 23.94
N ARG A 470 -4.46 -14.96 24.60
CA ARG A 470 -3.37 -15.68 23.92
C ARG A 470 -3.89 -16.97 23.27
N TYR A 471 -3.39 -17.25 22.06
CA TYR A 471 -3.48 -18.57 21.44
C TYR A 471 -2.25 -19.42 21.71
N ASP A 472 -2.44 -20.74 21.72
CA ASP A 472 -1.36 -21.72 21.75
C ASP A 472 -0.82 -21.95 20.32
N ASP A 473 -0.38 -20.87 19.68
CA ASP A 473 0.22 -20.83 18.34
C ASP A 473 1.32 -19.76 18.35
N GLU A 474 2.58 -20.20 18.37
CA GLU A 474 3.75 -19.31 18.42
C GLU A 474 3.88 -18.43 17.16
N ASP A 475 3.34 -18.89 16.03
CA ASP A 475 3.33 -18.16 14.76
C ASP A 475 2.12 -17.20 14.64
N ASN A 476 1.24 -17.18 15.65
CA ASN A 476 0.08 -16.29 15.72
C ASN A 476 0.10 -15.44 17.01
N PRO A 477 1.11 -14.56 17.17
CA PRO A 477 1.19 -13.70 18.34
C PRO A 477 0.06 -12.67 18.31
N MET A 478 -0.55 -12.45 19.48
CA MET A 478 -1.56 -11.41 19.64
C MET A 478 -0.89 -10.08 19.99
N LEU A 479 -1.03 -9.11 19.09
CA LEU A 479 -0.36 -7.82 19.18
C LEU A 479 -1.38 -6.68 19.15
N MET A 480 -1.20 -5.69 20.03
CA MET A 480 -1.90 -4.41 19.96
C MET A 480 -0.92 -3.23 20.01
N SER A 481 -1.28 -2.10 19.42
CA SER A 481 -0.46 -0.87 19.42
C SER A 481 -1.33 0.36 19.19
N GLY A 482 -0.75 1.55 19.23
CA GLY A 482 -1.40 2.79 18.84
C GLY A 482 -2.62 3.13 19.68
N PHE A 483 -2.66 2.69 20.95
CA PHE A 483 -3.79 2.97 21.81
C PHE A 483 -3.87 4.46 22.09
N ARG A 484 -5.01 5.07 21.82
CA ARG A 484 -5.26 6.50 22.05
C ARG A 484 -6.64 6.71 22.66
N PHE A 485 -6.68 7.44 23.76
CA PHE A 485 -7.91 7.94 24.38
C PHE A 485 -7.91 9.48 24.33
N ALA A 486 -8.96 10.07 23.78
CA ALA A 486 -9.03 11.51 23.54
C ALA A 486 -10.41 12.08 23.86
N ALA A 487 -10.45 13.30 24.38
CA ALA A 487 -11.65 14.11 24.40
C ALA A 487 -11.98 14.63 23.00
N GLY A 488 -13.25 14.93 22.75
CA GLY A 488 -13.69 15.56 21.51
C GLY A 488 -14.49 14.64 20.61
N GLY A 489 -14.48 14.89 19.31
CA GLY A 489 -15.43 14.30 18.35
C GLY A 489 -16.61 15.22 18.03
N LYS A 490 -16.46 16.52 18.29
CA LYS A 490 -17.34 17.56 17.74
C LYS A 490 -17.19 17.60 16.23
N THR A 491 -18.28 17.85 15.52
CA THR A 491 -18.19 18.02 14.07
C THR A 491 -17.34 19.25 13.73
N LEU A 492 -16.73 19.28 12.55
CA LEU A 492 -15.91 20.42 12.09
C LEU A 492 -16.71 21.74 12.11
N ARG A 493 -18.02 21.67 11.83
CA ARG A 493 -18.94 22.80 11.91
C ARG A 493 -19.10 23.33 13.32
N ASP A 494 -19.28 22.43 14.29
CA ASP A 494 -19.46 22.81 15.70
C ASP A 494 -18.19 23.48 16.24
N GLN A 495 -17.00 22.92 15.93
CA GLN A 495 -15.72 23.51 16.31
C GLN A 495 -15.56 24.91 15.71
N LEU A 496 -15.78 25.06 14.40
CA LEU A 496 -15.66 26.35 13.73
C LEU A 496 -16.66 27.39 14.26
N ALA A 497 -17.88 26.98 14.60
CA ALA A 497 -18.90 27.86 15.15
C ALA A 497 -18.61 28.30 16.59
N GLN A 498 -18.04 27.42 17.41
CA GLN A 498 -17.75 27.69 18.83
C GLN A 498 -16.41 28.42 19.01
N ASP A 499 -15.37 27.94 18.33
CA ASP A 499 -13.98 28.30 18.62
C ASP A 499 -13.36 29.16 17.51
N GLY A 500 -14.05 29.34 16.38
CA GLY A 500 -13.49 30.01 15.20
C GLY A 500 -12.35 29.25 14.55
N ARG A 501 -12.08 28.02 15.01
CA ARG A 501 -11.00 27.15 14.54
C ARG A 501 -11.39 25.68 14.64
N ILE A 502 -10.76 24.87 13.82
CA ILE A 502 -10.89 23.41 13.81
C ILE A 502 -9.54 22.85 14.20
N VAL A 503 -9.52 21.98 15.20
CA VAL A 503 -8.33 21.21 15.59
C VAL A 503 -8.55 19.78 15.12
N THR A 504 -7.66 19.26 14.27
CA THR A 504 -7.79 17.89 13.76
C THR A 504 -6.51 17.07 13.90
N HIS A 505 -6.68 15.90 14.50
CA HIS A 505 -5.72 14.78 14.50
C HIS A 505 -6.08 13.73 13.44
N GLY A 506 -7.13 13.99 12.64
CA GLY A 506 -7.58 13.12 11.57
C GLY A 506 -6.95 13.39 10.22
N ILE A 507 -5.94 14.26 10.13
CA ILE A 507 -5.12 14.46 8.94
C ILE A 507 -3.72 13.94 9.26
N LEU A 508 -3.42 12.75 8.74
CA LEU A 508 -2.23 11.98 9.01
C LEU A 508 -1.27 12.02 7.82
N PHE A 509 0.01 11.93 8.13
CA PHE A 509 1.09 11.90 7.16
C PHE A 509 2.02 10.71 7.43
N ASP A 510 2.77 10.31 6.41
CA ASP A 510 3.91 9.42 6.61
C ASP A 510 4.97 10.09 7.49
N SER A 511 5.77 9.27 8.19
CA SER A 511 6.85 9.79 9.03
C SER A 511 7.79 10.64 8.19
N GLY A 512 8.25 11.77 8.75
CA GLY A 512 9.11 12.72 8.03
C GLY A 512 8.51 13.37 6.76
N SER A 513 7.24 13.09 6.41
CA SER A 513 6.69 13.36 5.08
C SER A 513 5.46 14.28 5.10
N ALA A 514 5.18 14.90 3.95
CA ALA A 514 3.96 15.66 3.65
C ALA A 514 2.98 14.88 2.74
N VAL A 515 3.23 13.59 2.52
CA VAL A 515 2.30 12.67 1.85
C VAL A 515 1.14 12.36 2.80
N ILE A 516 -0.08 12.66 2.35
CA ILE A 516 -1.32 12.44 3.10
C ILE A 516 -1.66 10.95 3.09
N LYS A 517 -1.84 10.38 4.28
CA LYS A 517 -2.27 9.00 4.48
C LYS A 517 -3.75 8.81 4.14
N ALA A 518 -4.13 7.60 3.71
CA ALA A 518 -5.48 7.29 3.24
C ALA A 518 -6.56 7.52 4.31
N GLU A 519 -6.19 7.25 5.56
CA GLU A 519 -6.98 7.47 6.77
C GLU A 519 -7.45 8.93 6.91
N SER A 520 -6.75 9.87 6.27
CA SER A 520 -7.07 11.31 6.31
C SER A 520 -8.23 11.72 5.40
N TYR A 521 -8.54 10.90 4.39
CA TYR A 521 -9.44 11.34 3.32
C TYR A 521 -10.87 11.59 3.79
N LYS A 522 -11.33 10.93 4.86
CA LYS A 522 -12.63 11.25 5.46
C LYS A 522 -12.65 12.67 6.05
N THR A 523 -11.66 13.02 6.87
CA THR A 523 -11.52 14.36 7.46
C THR A 523 -11.41 15.43 6.37
N LEU A 524 -10.62 15.16 5.33
CA LEU A 524 -10.46 16.07 4.20
C LEU A 524 -11.75 16.22 3.38
N ALA A 525 -12.54 15.15 3.25
CA ALA A 525 -13.84 15.21 2.61
C ALA A 525 -14.83 16.06 3.41
N ASP A 526 -14.89 15.88 4.74
CA ASP A 526 -15.74 16.70 5.60
C ASP A 526 -15.36 18.20 5.52
N LEU A 527 -14.05 18.50 5.44
CA LEU A 527 -13.55 19.86 5.24
C LEU A 527 -13.93 20.42 3.87
N GLY A 528 -13.80 19.63 2.81
CA GLY A 528 -14.19 20.02 1.47
C GLY A 528 -15.69 20.34 1.38
N GLU A 529 -16.54 19.49 1.98
CA GLU A 529 -17.99 19.72 2.02
C GLU A 529 -18.38 20.91 2.92
N LEU A 530 -17.64 21.16 4.00
CA LEU A 530 -17.79 22.39 4.80
C LEU A 530 -17.52 23.64 3.96
N LEU A 531 -16.40 23.66 3.21
CA LEU A 531 -16.01 24.77 2.35
C LEU A 531 -16.92 24.97 1.13
N LYS A 532 -17.54 23.90 0.63
CA LYS A 532 -18.58 23.98 -0.41
C LYS A 532 -19.90 24.55 0.12
N ALA A 533 -20.27 24.18 1.35
CA ALA A 533 -21.53 24.63 1.96
C ALA A 533 -21.54 26.13 2.30
N ASP A 534 -20.36 26.71 2.59
CA ASP A 534 -20.20 28.15 2.81
C ASP A 534 -19.15 28.70 1.85
N ALA A 535 -19.59 29.33 0.76
CA ALA A 535 -18.71 29.91 -0.26
C ALA A 535 -17.91 31.13 0.24
N GLY A 536 -18.37 31.80 1.32
CA GLY A 536 -17.70 32.95 1.91
C GLY A 536 -16.65 32.58 2.95
N LEU A 537 -16.64 31.33 3.41
CA LEU A 537 -15.69 30.86 4.41
C LEU A 537 -14.26 30.89 3.87
N ARG A 538 -13.37 31.57 4.59
CA ARG A 538 -11.92 31.61 4.35
C ARG A 538 -11.21 31.03 5.58
N LEU A 539 -10.20 30.20 5.35
CA LEU A 539 -9.47 29.51 6.40
C LEU A 539 -7.94 29.63 6.19
N SER A 540 -7.20 29.77 7.29
CA SER A 540 -5.76 29.53 7.36
C SER A 540 -5.54 28.08 7.78
N ILE A 541 -4.85 27.29 6.96
CA ILE A 541 -4.43 25.92 7.28
C ILE A 541 -3.06 26.01 7.95
N GLU A 542 -3.02 25.62 9.22
CA GLU A 542 -1.86 25.78 10.08
C GLU A 542 -1.31 24.39 10.44
N GLY A 543 -0.10 24.10 9.97
CA GLY A 543 0.60 22.85 10.28
C GLY A 543 1.43 23.00 11.55
N HIS A 544 1.39 21.98 12.41
CA HIS A 544 2.15 21.94 13.66
C HIS A 544 2.94 20.63 13.78
N THR A 545 4.09 20.70 14.45
CA THR A 545 4.88 19.55 14.88
C THR A 545 4.99 19.54 16.40
N ASP A 546 5.45 18.41 16.94
CA ASP A 546 6.03 18.40 18.28
C ASP A 546 7.48 18.91 18.25
N SER A 547 8.17 18.76 19.37
CA SER A 547 9.57 19.17 19.54
C SER A 547 10.61 18.15 19.12
N GLU A 548 10.23 17.14 18.33
CA GLU A 548 11.16 16.11 17.91
C GLU A 548 11.76 16.44 16.55
N GLY A 549 13.08 16.37 16.46
CA GLY A 549 13.82 16.83 15.28
C GLY A 549 14.20 18.30 15.36
N ALA A 550 14.84 18.80 14.30
CA ALA A 550 15.35 20.18 14.27
C ALA A 550 14.23 21.18 13.96
N ASP A 551 14.19 22.30 14.71
CA ASP A 551 13.16 23.35 14.59
C ASP A 551 12.94 23.82 13.14
N ASP A 552 14.03 24.08 12.41
CA ASP A 552 13.98 24.54 11.01
C ASP A 552 13.38 23.46 10.08
N ALA A 553 13.72 22.19 10.30
CA ALA A 553 13.18 21.07 9.54
C ALA A 553 11.69 20.89 9.84
N ASN A 554 11.30 21.00 11.11
CA ASN A 554 9.91 20.94 11.56
C ASN A 554 9.05 22.09 11.03
N LEU A 555 9.61 23.29 10.96
CA LEU A 555 8.94 24.44 10.37
C LEU A 555 8.67 24.21 8.87
N VAL A 556 9.68 23.73 8.13
CA VAL A 556 9.53 23.38 6.70
C VAL A 556 8.51 22.25 6.51
N LEU A 557 8.61 21.17 7.29
CA LEU A 557 7.71 20.02 7.19
C LEU A 557 6.26 20.42 7.48
N SER A 558 6.02 21.21 8.53
CA SER A 558 4.68 21.68 8.86
C SER A 558 4.07 22.58 7.76
N GLN A 559 4.89 23.44 7.14
CA GLN A 559 4.47 24.24 5.99
C GLN A 559 4.09 23.36 4.80
N GLN A 560 4.89 22.34 4.49
CA GLN A 560 4.63 21.40 3.41
C GLN A 560 3.35 20.59 3.64
N ARG A 561 3.15 20.09 4.87
CA ARG A 561 1.92 19.37 5.27
C ARG A 561 0.68 20.22 5.09
N ALA A 562 0.72 21.47 5.55
CA ALA A 562 -0.39 22.41 5.39
C ALA A 562 -0.65 22.76 3.90
N ALA A 563 0.41 22.87 3.08
CA ALA A 563 0.30 23.06 1.64
C ALA A 563 -0.34 21.84 0.95
N SER A 564 0.06 20.61 1.31
CA SER A 564 -0.55 19.39 0.77
C SER A 564 -2.05 19.31 1.06
N VAL A 565 -2.49 19.76 2.25
CA VAL A 565 -3.92 19.84 2.58
C VAL A 565 -4.64 20.86 1.68
N LYS A 566 -4.06 22.05 1.49
CA LYS A 566 -4.61 23.07 0.58
C LYS A 566 -4.74 22.54 -0.85
N ASP A 567 -3.67 21.93 -1.37
CA ASP A 567 -3.62 21.41 -2.73
C ASP A 567 -4.64 20.28 -2.93
N TYR A 568 -4.82 19.43 -1.93
CA TYR A 568 -5.85 18.39 -1.94
C TYR A 568 -7.26 19.01 -1.98
N LEU A 569 -7.57 19.97 -1.11
CA LEU A 569 -8.89 20.63 -1.10
C LEU A 569 -9.18 21.39 -2.41
N GLY A 570 -8.15 22.03 -2.98
CA GLY A 570 -8.27 22.69 -4.28
C GLY A 570 -8.53 21.71 -5.42
N SER A 571 -7.76 20.63 -5.50
CA SER A 571 -7.83 19.66 -6.60
C SER A 571 -9.04 18.73 -6.53
N ALA A 572 -9.39 18.21 -5.34
CA ALA A 572 -10.47 17.24 -5.17
C ALA A 572 -11.85 17.88 -4.97
N PHE A 573 -11.90 19.07 -4.34
CA PHE A 573 -13.16 19.73 -3.99
C PHE A 573 -13.39 21.05 -4.74
N GLY A 574 -12.43 21.51 -5.55
CA GLY A 574 -12.54 22.74 -6.32
C GLY A 574 -12.53 24.00 -5.45
N VAL A 575 -11.94 23.94 -4.25
CA VAL A 575 -11.86 25.11 -3.38
C VAL A 575 -10.90 26.13 -3.97
N ALA A 576 -11.37 27.38 -4.13
CA ALA A 576 -10.56 28.45 -4.70
C ALA A 576 -9.34 28.77 -3.83
N ALA A 577 -8.18 28.99 -4.47
CA ALA A 577 -6.89 29.11 -3.79
C ALA A 577 -6.76 30.35 -2.89
N ASP A 578 -7.57 31.38 -3.11
CA ASP A 578 -7.66 32.63 -2.32
C ASP A 578 -8.52 32.49 -1.05
N ARG A 579 -9.26 31.40 -0.93
CA ARG A 579 -10.03 31.03 0.27
C ARG A 579 -9.19 30.32 1.33
N LEU A 580 -8.00 29.83 0.95
CA LEU A 580 -7.13 29.04 1.81
C LEU A 580 -5.75 29.68 1.92
N GLU A 581 -5.35 30.06 3.12
CA GLU A 581 -3.97 30.42 3.45
C GLU A 581 -3.23 29.23 4.07
N VAL A 582 -1.90 29.21 3.99
CA VAL A 582 -1.07 28.11 4.52
C VAL A 582 0.01 28.69 5.40
N LYS A 583 0.15 28.14 6.62
CA LYS A 583 1.22 28.48 7.55
C LYS A 583 1.80 27.22 8.19
N GLY A 584 3.11 27.04 8.08
CA GLY A 584 3.87 26.15 8.94
C GLY A 584 4.21 26.88 10.22
N LEU A 585 3.86 26.28 11.35
CA LEU A 585 4.16 26.83 12.68
C LEU A 585 5.21 25.99 13.42
N GLY A 586 5.62 24.84 12.89
CA GLY A 586 6.50 23.89 13.57
C GLY A 586 6.01 23.64 15.00
N GLU A 587 6.93 23.71 15.96
CA GLU A 587 6.62 23.60 17.39
C GLU A 587 6.29 24.93 18.09
N THR A 588 6.30 26.06 17.37
CA THR A 588 6.23 27.41 17.99
C THR A 588 4.90 27.75 18.66
N ARG A 589 3.86 26.95 18.43
CA ARG A 589 2.50 27.11 18.96
C ARG A 589 1.97 25.78 19.54
N PRO A 590 2.56 25.29 20.65
CA PRO A 590 2.15 24.04 21.26
C PRO A 590 0.79 24.20 21.97
N LEU A 591 -0.08 23.20 21.87
CA LEU A 591 -1.30 23.09 22.71
C LEU A 591 -1.00 22.52 24.08
N SER A 592 0.08 21.76 24.19
CA SER A 592 0.49 21.06 25.41
C SER A 592 2.01 21.02 25.50
N ALA A 593 2.57 20.87 26.70
CA ALA A 593 4.01 20.72 26.85
C ALA A 593 4.52 19.48 26.10
N ASN A 594 5.68 19.56 25.43
CA ASN A 594 6.25 18.44 24.66
C ASN A 594 6.98 17.39 25.52
N ASP A 595 6.94 17.53 26.83
CA ASP A 595 7.59 16.63 27.80
C ASP A 595 6.91 15.25 27.88
N THR A 596 5.66 15.14 27.46
CA THR A 596 4.84 13.93 27.50
C THR A 596 4.43 13.46 26.12
N SER A 597 4.18 12.15 25.95
CA SER A 597 3.71 11.60 24.67
C SER A 597 2.34 12.16 24.27
N GLU A 598 1.44 12.40 25.24
CA GLU A 598 0.16 13.10 25.01
C GLU A 598 0.39 14.50 24.45
N GLY A 599 1.32 15.23 25.06
CA GLY A 599 1.60 16.59 24.68
C GLY A 599 2.16 16.68 23.27
N ARG A 600 3.10 15.79 22.92
CA ARG A 600 3.61 15.66 21.55
C ARG A 600 2.53 15.23 20.57
N ALA A 601 1.70 14.24 20.91
CA ALA A 601 0.56 13.81 20.09
C ALA A 601 -0.46 14.94 19.87
N ASN A 602 -0.72 15.77 20.89
CA ASN A 602 -1.54 16.96 20.76
C ASN A 602 -0.90 18.01 19.84
N ASN A 603 0.42 18.14 19.85
CA ASN A 603 1.14 19.12 19.05
C ASN A 603 1.30 18.71 17.57
N ARG A 604 1.39 17.42 17.26
CA ARG A 604 1.36 16.87 15.89
C ARG A 604 -0.05 16.94 15.29
N ARG A 605 -0.40 18.07 14.71
CA ARG A 605 -1.77 18.33 14.20
C ARG A 605 -1.80 19.29 13.03
N VAL A 606 -2.98 19.37 12.41
CA VAL A 606 -3.35 20.46 11.51
C VAL A 606 -4.51 21.24 12.14
N GLU A 607 -4.42 22.56 12.10
CA GLU A 607 -5.51 23.45 12.49
C GLU A 607 -6.06 24.18 11.28
N LEU A 608 -7.37 24.50 11.29
CA LEU A 608 -7.97 25.42 10.33
C LEU A 608 -8.59 26.58 11.07
N VAL A 609 -8.08 27.78 10.84
CA VAL A 609 -8.47 29.00 11.56
C VAL A 609 -9.24 29.92 10.63
N LYS A 610 -10.41 30.42 11.04
CA LYS A 610 -11.19 31.38 10.26
C LYS A 610 -10.44 32.70 10.11
N ILE A 611 -10.39 33.25 8.90
CA ILE A 611 -9.69 34.51 8.55
C ILE A 611 -10.62 35.57 7.94
#